data_AF-A0A851Y836-F1
#
_entry.id   AF-A0A851Y836-F1
#
_cell.length_a   1.000
_cell.length_b   1.000
_cell.length_c   1.000
_cell.angle_alpha   90.00
_cell.angle_beta   90.00
_cell.angle_gamma   90.00
#
_symmetry.space_group_name_H-M   'P 1'
#
loop_
_entity.id
_entity.type
_entity.pdbx_description
1 polymer ?
#
loop_
_entity_poly.entity_id
_entity_poly.type
_entity_poly.pdbx_seq_one_letter_code
_entity_poly.pdbx_strand_id
1 'polypeptide(L)'
;RLLGFELRDLTRWHRFVRLLHRPTDPAALGAFRAAFGLLMALDVPQERGMALLDRRFLDGLEVCRFPLLPALRPLPLDGMYLLYAVMMLGALGMMLGCWYRLSCVAFLCPYWYVLLLDKTSWNNHSYLYGLLAFQLTFMGADRYGSVDGLFRPQKRNAHVPLWNYTLLRAQIFLVYFIAGLKKLDMDWVSGYSMGSLARHWLFAPFRLVLSEQSTSLLVVHGGGLLLDLSAGFLLLLDATRPIALIFVTYFHCMNSQLFSIGESSHFGGHGGPLWTHGEVLGGHRDLPSLSCRSPPYTQGYNNWTNGLYGYSWDMMVHSRFHQHVKITYRDGLTGDVGYLKPGVFTQSRRWKDHADMLKQYAMCLSQLLPRYNISEPHIYFDIWVSINDRFQQRLVDPRVDVVRAPWSPWRRTPWVLPLLLELSPWRQRLQELESSLDGHTDVVFIADFPGLHLENFVSEDLGNTSLRVLRGEVLVELVEQHRNHSLREGEGMQLPAGQYHKVHTVSAEPSCYMYLYVNTTAQALEHNLTQLQELRERL
;
A
#
# COMPACT_ATOMS: atom_id res chain seq x y z
N ARG A 1 -38.75 15.04 -9.30
CA ARG A 1 -37.34 15.38 -9.57
C ARG A 1 -36.48 14.40 -8.80
N LEU A 2 -35.81 13.44 -9.45
CA LEU A 2 -35.07 12.37 -8.75
C LEU A 2 -33.74 12.88 -8.13
N LEU A 3 -33.21 14.00 -8.63
CA LEU A 3 -31.91 14.58 -8.26
C LEU A 3 -31.96 16.12 -8.11
N GLY A 4 -33.14 16.68 -7.80
CA GLY A 4 -33.34 18.14 -7.76
C GLY A 4 -33.37 18.83 -9.14
N PHE A 5 -33.29 18.05 -10.23
CA PHE A 5 -33.47 18.46 -11.63
C PHE A 5 -34.30 17.42 -12.41
N GLU A 6 -34.65 17.72 -13.66
CA GLU A 6 -35.45 16.83 -14.51
C GLU A 6 -34.57 16.12 -15.54
N LEU A 7 -34.87 14.86 -15.88
CA LEU A 7 -34.08 14.09 -16.86
C LEU A 7 -33.94 14.81 -18.22
N ARG A 8 -34.95 15.57 -18.61
CA ARG A 8 -34.96 16.40 -19.83
C ARG A 8 -33.94 17.56 -19.84
N ASP A 9 -33.35 17.88 -18.69
CA ASP A 9 -32.28 18.87 -18.58
C ASP A 9 -30.93 18.28 -19.01
N LEU A 10 -30.76 16.95 -18.94
CA LEU A 10 -29.54 16.26 -19.33
C LEU A 10 -29.48 15.90 -20.82
N THR A 11 -30.62 15.92 -21.53
CA THR A 11 -30.70 15.41 -22.91
C THR A 11 -30.18 16.37 -23.97
N ARG A 12 -29.99 17.66 -23.65
CA ARG A 12 -29.47 18.68 -24.59
C ARG A 12 -28.40 19.53 -23.92
N TRP A 13 -27.26 19.74 -24.60
CA TRP A 13 -26.12 20.53 -24.11
C TRP A 13 -26.54 21.89 -23.54
N HIS A 14 -27.38 22.66 -24.25
CA HIS A 14 -27.84 23.97 -23.79
C HIS A 14 -28.63 23.93 -22.48
N ARG A 15 -29.47 22.91 -22.29
CA ARG A 15 -30.24 22.74 -21.05
C ARG A 15 -29.35 22.33 -19.90
N PHE A 16 -28.38 21.46 -20.17
CA PHE A 16 -27.37 21.04 -19.20
C PHE A 16 -26.52 22.23 -18.72
N VAL A 17 -26.01 23.05 -19.66
CA VAL A 17 -25.25 24.27 -19.33
C VAL A 17 -26.10 25.24 -18.50
N ARG A 18 -27.38 25.45 -18.88
CA ARG A 18 -28.32 26.28 -18.12
C ARG A 18 -28.57 25.75 -16.72
N LEU A 19 -28.72 24.43 -16.56
CA LEU A 19 -28.88 23.78 -15.26
C LEU A 19 -27.64 24.02 -14.37
N LEU A 20 -26.44 23.83 -14.91
CA LEU A 20 -25.18 24.04 -14.21
C LEU A 20 -24.94 25.52 -13.80
N HIS A 21 -25.53 26.46 -14.53
CA HIS A 21 -25.46 27.90 -14.23
C HIS A 21 -26.60 28.40 -13.34
N ARG A 22 -27.50 27.52 -12.90
CA ARG A 22 -28.59 27.89 -11.99
C ARG A 22 -28.01 28.48 -10.69
N PRO A 23 -28.49 29.65 -10.23
CA PRO A 23 -28.06 30.23 -8.97
C PRO A 23 -28.47 29.34 -7.79
N THR A 24 -27.56 29.18 -6.83
CA THR A 24 -27.75 28.39 -5.62
C THR A 24 -27.19 29.13 -4.40
N ASP A 25 -27.71 28.77 -3.23
CA ASP A 25 -27.24 29.30 -1.95
C ASP A 25 -25.74 28.98 -1.73
N PRO A 26 -24.89 29.96 -1.35
CA PRO A 26 -23.47 29.75 -1.14
C PRO A 26 -23.11 29.16 0.24
N ALA A 27 -24.06 29.00 1.17
CA ALA A 27 -23.72 28.74 2.58
C ALA A 27 -22.97 27.43 2.82
N ALA A 28 -23.46 26.32 2.25
CA ALA A 28 -22.83 25.01 2.42
C ALA A 28 -21.43 24.95 1.80
N LEU A 29 -21.21 25.64 0.67
CA LEU A 29 -19.89 25.74 0.05
C LEU A 29 -18.91 26.57 0.91
N GLY A 30 -19.39 27.67 1.52
CA GLY A 30 -18.61 28.45 2.47
C GLY A 30 -18.25 27.67 3.74
N ALA A 31 -19.20 26.88 4.27
CA ALA A 31 -18.96 26.00 5.41
C ALA A 31 -17.94 24.90 5.08
N PHE A 32 -18.05 24.26 3.90
CA PHE A 32 -17.07 23.29 3.43
C PHE A 32 -15.67 23.90 3.32
N ARG A 33 -15.54 25.12 2.74
CA ARG A 33 -14.26 25.84 2.69
C ARG A 33 -13.68 26.07 4.08
N ALA A 34 -14.47 26.55 5.04
CA ALA A 34 -14.01 26.80 6.39
C ALA A 34 -13.53 25.51 7.08
N ALA A 35 -14.32 24.43 7.00
CA ALA A 35 -13.96 23.13 7.56
C ALA A 35 -12.70 22.54 6.89
N PHE A 36 -12.61 22.58 5.57
CA PHE A 36 -11.43 22.11 4.83
C PHE A 36 -10.18 22.91 5.21
N GLY A 37 -10.27 24.25 5.25
CA GLY A 37 -9.15 25.11 5.63
C GLY A 37 -8.67 24.85 7.07
N LEU A 38 -9.60 24.66 8.01
CA LEU A 38 -9.28 24.28 9.39
C LEU A 38 -8.57 22.93 9.46
N LEU A 39 -9.11 21.91 8.79
CA LEU A 39 -8.50 20.58 8.75
C LEU A 39 -7.08 20.65 8.16
N MET A 40 -6.87 21.39 7.08
CA MET A 40 -5.55 21.56 6.48
C MET A 40 -4.59 22.35 7.38
N ALA A 41 -5.07 23.34 8.13
CA ALA A 41 -4.25 24.06 9.11
C ALA A 41 -3.79 23.15 10.27
N LEU A 42 -4.55 22.09 10.60
CA LEU A 42 -4.18 21.08 11.60
C LEU A 42 -3.34 19.93 11.01
N ASP A 43 -3.59 19.54 9.76
CA ASP A 43 -2.86 18.48 9.03
C ASP A 43 -1.42 18.90 8.68
N VAL A 44 -1.21 20.14 8.24
CA VAL A 44 0.13 20.64 7.87
C VAL A 44 1.19 20.44 8.99
N PRO A 45 0.94 20.82 10.25
CA PRO A 45 1.93 20.67 11.30
C PRO A 45 2.13 19.23 11.78
N GLN A 46 1.05 18.45 11.81
CA GLN A 46 1.05 17.08 12.34
C GLN A 46 1.39 16.07 11.24
N GLU A 47 0.44 15.82 10.35
CA GLU A 47 0.49 14.79 9.31
C GLU A 47 1.51 15.10 8.20
N ARG A 48 1.67 16.38 7.82
CA ARG A 48 2.71 16.80 6.86
C ARG A 48 4.05 17.08 7.52
N GLY A 49 4.14 16.95 8.84
CA GLY A 49 5.39 16.95 9.58
C GLY A 49 6.11 18.30 9.59
N MET A 50 5.40 19.43 9.55
CA MET A 50 6.03 20.74 9.78
C MET A 50 6.73 20.79 11.15
N ALA A 51 6.14 20.14 12.16
CA ALA A 51 6.66 20.14 13.52
C ALA A 51 7.96 19.33 13.67
N LEU A 52 8.25 18.42 12.74
CA LEU A 52 9.40 17.52 12.75
C LEU A 52 10.13 17.55 11.41
N LEU A 53 10.26 18.75 10.83
CA LEU A 53 10.76 18.95 9.46
C LEU A 53 12.22 18.50 9.31
N ASP A 54 13.04 18.75 10.33
CA ASP A 54 14.42 18.32 10.48
C ASP A 54 14.56 16.79 10.42
N ARG A 55 13.72 16.06 11.15
CA ARG A 55 13.68 14.60 11.15
C ARG A 55 13.11 14.04 9.86
N ARG A 56 12.14 14.71 9.27
CA ARG A 56 11.50 14.29 8.02
C ARG A 56 12.47 14.37 6.84
N PHE A 57 13.19 15.48 6.73
CA PHE A 57 14.11 15.70 5.62
C PHE A 57 15.55 15.27 5.93
N LEU A 58 15.84 14.86 7.18
CA LEU A 58 17.12 14.32 7.62
C LEU A 58 18.27 15.23 7.19
N ASP A 59 18.19 16.50 7.62
CA ASP A 59 19.13 17.53 7.17
C ASP A 59 20.58 17.13 7.53
N GLY A 60 21.48 17.35 6.57
CA GLY A 60 22.90 16.96 6.68
C GLY A 60 23.22 15.46 6.55
N LEU A 61 22.23 14.56 6.42
CA LEU A 61 22.48 13.13 6.21
C LEU A 61 22.38 12.73 4.73
N GLU A 62 23.23 11.78 4.33
CA GLU A 62 23.19 11.15 3.02
C GLU A 62 22.04 10.15 2.97
N VAL A 63 20.91 10.56 2.40
CA VAL A 63 19.71 9.72 2.29
C VAL A 63 19.18 9.65 0.87
N CYS A 64 18.79 8.45 0.48
CA CYS A 64 18.11 8.20 -0.77
C CYS A 64 16.65 8.59 -0.66
N ARG A 65 16.22 9.45 -1.59
CA ARG A 65 14.86 9.98 -1.67
C ARG A 65 14.16 9.47 -2.92
N PHE A 66 12.83 9.50 -2.88
CA PHE A 66 11.99 8.91 -3.91
C PHE A 66 10.98 9.91 -4.49
N PRO A 67 11.45 10.96 -5.20
CA PRO A 67 10.55 11.91 -5.82
C PRO A 67 9.80 11.25 -6.99
N LEU A 68 8.57 11.70 -7.26
CA LEU A 68 7.84 11.23 -8.44
C LEU A 68 8.52 11.68 -9.74
N LEU A 69 9.03 12.92 -9.74
CA LEU A 69 9.77 13.52 -10.85
C LEU A 69 11.26 13.60 -10.47
N PRO A 70 12.19 12.98 -11.21
CA PRO A 70 13.62 12.97 -10.88
C PRO A 70 14.27 14.36 -10.72
N ALA A 71 13.68 15.38 -11.31
CA ALA A 71 14.16 16.77 -11.22
C ALA A 71 13.81 17.45 -9.88
N LEU A 72 12.85 16.91 -9.11
CA LEU A 72 12.45 17.49 -7.84
C LEU A 72 13.45 17.12 -6.75
N ARG A 73 13.93 18.14 -6.05
CA ARG A 73 14.80 18.03 -4.87
C ARG A 73 14.29 18.98 -3.79
N PRO A 74 14.43 18.62 -2.50
CA PRO A 74 14.04 19.51 -1.42
C PRO A 74 14.86 20.79 -1.48
N LEU A 75 14.26 21.88 -1.03
CA LEU A 75 14.99 23.12 -0.74
C LEU A 75 15.89 22.89 0.48
N PRO A 76 16.89 23.76 0.71
CA PRO A 76 17.57 23.83 2.00
C PRO A 76 16.55 23.93 3.15
N LEU A 77 16.92 23.44 4.34
CA LEU A 77 15.98 23.30 5.45
C LEU A 77 15.22 24.60 5.78
N ASP A 78 15.92 25.75 5.79
CA ASP A 78 15.30 27.07 5.99
C ASP A 78 14.24 27.40 4.93
N GLY A 79 14.53 27.06 3.66
CA GLY A 79 13.59 27.22 2.56
C GLY A 79 12.38 26.29 2.69
N MET A 80 12.57 25.09 3.25
CA MET A 80 11.47 24.18 3.56
C MET A 80 10.58 24.71 4.68
N TYR A 81 11.14 25.31 5.74
CA TYR A 81 10.34 25.98 6.79
C TYR A 81 9.50 27.12 6.22
N LEU A 82 10.09 27.96 5.37
CA LEU A 82 9.36 29.04 4.69
C LEU A 82 8.22 28.49 3.82
N LEU A 83 8.49 27.43 3.04
CA LEU A 83 7.51 26.80 2.16
C LEU A 83 6.31 26.25 2.95
N TYR A 84 6.57 25.59 4.08
CA TYR A 84 5.53 25.09 4.97
C TYR A 84 4.76 26.21 5.68
N ALA A 85 5.43 27.30 6.08
CA ALA A 85 4.76 28.47 6.65
C ALA A 85 3.82 29.12 5.63
N VAL A 86 4.23 29.25 4.37
CA VAL A 86 3.36 29.75 3.28
C VAL A 86 2.16 28.81 3.09
N MET A 87 2.38 27.50 3.10
CA MET A 87 1.31 26.51 3.01
C MET A 87 0.30 26.66 4.17
N MET A 88 0.78 26.79 5.40
CA MET A 88 -0.04 26.98 6.60
C MET A 88 -0.86 28.28 6.53
N LEU A 89 -0.22 29.39 6.19
CA LEU A 89 -0.88 30.69 6.04
C LEU A 89 -1.92 30.64 4.90
N GLY A 90 -1.63 29.91 3.83
CA GLY A 90 -2.59 29.59 2.77
C GLY A 90 -3.82 28.86 3.31
N ALA A 91 -3.64 27.81 4.12
CA ALA A 91 -4.74 27.06 4.72
C ALA A 91 -5.61 27.94 5.65
N LEU A 92 -4.98 28.76 6.50
CA LEU A 92 -5.68 29.71 7.38
C LEU A 92 -6.42 30.79 6.58
N GLY A 93 -5.80 31.33 5.54
CA GLY A 93 -6.42 32.29 4.62
C GLY A 93 -7.60 31.67 3.88
N MET A 94 -7.49 30.40 3.46
CA MET A 94 -8.61 29.63 2.90
C MET A 94 -9.73 29.44 3.90
N MET A 95 -9.43 29.10 5.17
CA MET A 95 -10.40 28.93 6.26
C MET A 95 -11.18 30.20 6.57
N LEU A 96 -10.51 31.35 6.54
CA LEU A 96 -11.13 32.67 6.78
C LEU A 96 -11.75 33.27 5.52
N GLY A 97 -11.33 32.83 4.34
CA GLY A 97 -11.75 33.40 3.06
C GLY A 97 -11.18 34.81 2.87
N CYS A 98 -9.95 35.03 3.33
CA CYS A 98 -9.19 36.26 3.14
C CYS A 98 -8.31 36.11 1.90
N TRP A 99 -8.37 37.06 0.96
CA TRP A 99 -7.72 36.98 -0.34
C TRP A 99 -7.86 35.59 -0.97
N TYR A 100 -9.09 35.07 -0.97
CA TYR A 100 -9.37 33.64 -1.04
C TYR A 100 -8.62 32.91 -2.16
N ARG A 101 -8.63 33.46 -3.38
CA ARG A 101 -7.94 32.88 -4.54
C ARG A 101 -6.43 32.78 -4.34
N LEU A 102 -5.83 33.83 -3.78
CA LEU A 102 -4.39 33.86 -3.48
C LEU A 102 -4.05 32.86 -2.38
N SER A 103 -4.86 32.78 -1.32
CA SER A 103 -4.68 31.78 -0.25
C SER A 103 -4.80 30.35 -0.75
N CYS A 104 -5.73 30.08 -1.68
CA CYS A 104 -5.81 28.78 -2.34
C CYS A 104 -4.52 28.42 -3.08
N VAL A 105 -3.95 29.35 -3.86
CA VAL A 105 -2.69 29.13 -4.58
C VAL A 105 -1.51 28.96 -3.60
N ALA A 106 -1.46 29.79 -2.55
CA ALA A 106 -0.44 29.73 -1.51
C ALA A 106 -0.46 28.41 -0.73
N PHE A 107 -1.61 27.77 -0.57
CA PHE A 107 -1.70 26.41 -0.05
C PHE A 107 -1.33 25.37 -1.12
N LEU A 108 -1.96 25.46 -2.29
CA LEU A 108 -1.94 24.43 -3.33
C LEU A 108 -0.54 24.17 -3.90
N CYS A 109 0.22 25.22 -4.20
CA CYS A 109 1.54 25.07 -4.84
C CYS A 109 2.55 24.37 -3.92
N PRO A 110 2.77 24.83 -2.67
CA PRO A 110 3.56 24.10 -1.68
C PRO A 110 3.05 22.67 -1.43
N TYR A 111 1.72 22.50 -1.34
CA TYR A 111 1.12 21.19 -1.07
C TYR A 111 1.49 20.15 -2.13
N TRP A 112 1.30 20.48 -3.41
CA TRP A 112 1.66 19.57 -4.51
C TRP A 112 3.18 19.39 -4.62
N TYR A 113 3.97 20.44 -4.37
CA TYR A 113 5.41 20.30 -4.32
C TYR A 113 5.85 19.26 -3.28
N VAL A 114 5.38 19.38 -2.03
CA VAL A 114 5.70 18.42 -0.95
C VAL A 114 5.18 17.02 -1.28
N LEU A 115 3.97 16.90 -1.82
CA LEU A 115 3.38 15.60 -2.18
C LEU A 115 4.18 14.88 -3.28
N LEU A 116 4.66 15.61 -4.28
CA LEU A 116 5.43 15.05 -5.40
C LEU A 116 6.90 14.78 -5.05
N LEU A 117 7.41 15.45 -4.01
CA LEU A 117 8.80 15.35 -3.57
C LEU A 117 9.14 14.01 -2.90
N ASP A 118 8.15 13.35 -2.30
CA ASP A 118 8.35 12.09 -1.58
C ASP A 118 7.18 11.11 -1.77
N LYS A 119 7.38 10.17 -2.71
CA LYS A 119 6.43 9.09 -2.98
C LYS A 119 6.27 8.14 -1.78
N THR A 120 7.24 8.06 -0.88
CA THR A 120 7.17 7.14 0.27
C THR A 120 6.09 7.54 1.27
N SER A 121 5.80 8.84 1.38
CA SER A 121 4.82 9.41 2.30
C SER A 121 3.40 9.42 1.72
N TRP A 122 3.19 8.85 0.54
CA TRP A 122 1.92 8.99 -0.16
C TRP A 122 0.75 8.22 0.49
N ASN A 123 -0.45 8.81 0.44
CA ASN A 123 -1.73 8.20 0.81
C ASN A 123 -2.88 8.74 -0.06
N ASN A 124 -3.77 7.84 -0.51
CA ASN A 124 -5.22 8.03 -0.71
C ASN A 124 -5.72 9.47 -0.53
N HIS A 125 -5.90 9.76 0.75
CA HIS A 125 -6.53 10.96 1.28
C HIS A 125 -5.75 12.23 0.92
N SER A 126 -4.42 12.17 0.95
CA SER A 126 -3.55 13.30 0.61
C SER A 126 -3.77 13.72 -0.85
N TYR A 127 -3.87 12.77 -1.76
CA TYR A 127 -4.16 13.08 -3.16
C TYR A 127 -5.54 13.72 -3.32
N LEU A 128 -6.57 13.23 -2.62
CA LEU A 128 -7.90 13.84 -2.62
C LEU A 128 -7.87 15.27 -2.06
N TYR A 129 -7.14 15.55 -0.98
CA TYR A 129 -7.01 16.92 -0.46
C TYR A 129 -6.39 17.87 -1.48
N GLY A 130 -5.36 17.42 -2.21
CA GLY A 130 -4.77 18.18 -3.32
C GLY A 130 -5.78 18.48 -4.43
N LEU A 131 -6.62 17.51 -4.81
CA LEU A 131 -7.68 17.69 -5.80
C LEU A 131 -8.78 18.64 -5.32
N LEU A 132 -9.21 18.52 -4.06
CA LEU A 132 -10.22 19.39 -3.47
C LEU A 132 -9.69 20.84 -3.36
N ALA A 133 -8.43 21.04 -2.95
CA ALA A 133 -7.81 22.35 -2.93
C ALA A 133 -7.69 22.97 -4.34
N PHE A 134 -7.32 22.16 -5.33
CA PHE A 134 -7.31 22.58 -6.73
C PHE A 134 -8.70 23.03 -7.19
N GLN A 135 -9.73 22.24 -6.92
CA GLN A 135 -11.12 22.56 -7.24
C GLN A 135 -11.61 23.84 -6.55
N LEU A 136 -11.33 24.01 -5.25
CA LEU A 136 -11.65 25.22 -4.49
C LEU A 136 -11.03 26.46 -5.13
N THR A 137 -9.82 26.35 -5.70
CA THR A 137 -9.15 27.47 -6.40
C THR A 137 -9.99 28.07 -7.52
N PHE A 138 -10.94 27.34 -8.10
CA PHE A 138 -11.87 27.82 -9.15
C PHE A 138 -13.29 28.11 -8.64
N MET A 139 -13.70 27.54 -7.50
CA MET A 139 -15.05 27.66 -6.95
C MET A 139 -15.34 29.01 -6.28
N GLY A 140 -16.60 29.43 -6.21
CA GLY A 140 -17.04 30.64 -5.52
C GLY A 140 -17.22 30.47 -4.01
N ALA A 141 -16.33 29.76 -3.31
CA ALA A 141 -16.49 29.47 -1.88
C ALA A 141 -16.23 30.69 -0.97
N ASP A 142 -15.77 31.81 -1.54
CA ASP A 142 -15.60 33.10 -0.87
C ASP A 142 -16.89 33.92 -0.77
N ARG A 143 -18.02 33.45 -1.31
CA ARG A 143 -19.28 34.21 -1.28
C ARG A 143 -20.03 34.13 0.05
N TYR A 144 -19.67 33.20 0.93
CA TYR A 144 -20.30 33.04 2.25
C TYR A 144 -19.28 32.91 3.37
N GLY A 145 -19.54 33.60 4.49
CA GLY A 145 -18.73 33.51 5.71
C GLY A 145 -17.25 33.81 5.51
N SER A 146 -16.92 34.72 4.58
CA SER A 146 -15.54 35.07 4.22
C SER A 146 -15.18 36.48 4.68
N VAL A 147 -13.91 36.69 5.04
CA VAL A 147 -13.36 38.02 5.32
C VAL A 147 -13.43 38.92 4.08
N ASP A 148 -13.18 38.37 2.88
CA ASP A 148 -13.33 39.12 1.62
C ASP A 148 -14.75 39.69 1.43
N GLY A 149 -15.78 38.96 1.85
CA GLY A 149 -17.17 39.40 1.78
C GLY A 149 -17.51 40.51 2.79
N LEU A 150 -16.77 40.63 3.89
CA LEU A 150 -16.95 41.74 4.84
C LEU A 150 -16.50 43.07 4.22
N PHE A 151 -15.41 43.06 3.46
CA PHE A 151 -14.88 44.26 2.80
C PHE A 151 -15.49 44.51 1.42
N ARG A 152 -16.11 43.51 0.79
CA ARG A 152 -16.73 43.62 -0.54
C ARG A 152 -18.20 43.17 -0.50
N PRO A 153 -19.15 44.08 -0.23
CA PRO A 153 -20.58 43.76 -0.11
C PRO A 153 -21.16 43.01 -1.32
N GLN A 154 -20.67 43.27 -2.53
CA GLN A 154 -21.11 42.58 -3.75
C GLN A 154 -20.84 41.07 -3.74
N LYS A 155 -19.86 40.59 -2.96
CA LYS A 155 -19.56 39.16 -2.82
C LYS A 155 -20.40 38.50 -1.73
N ARG A 156 -20.80 39.25 -0.71
CA ARG A 156 -21.39 38.73 0.52
C ARG A 156 -22.76 38.12 0.25
N ASN A 157 -22.90 36.85 0.57
CA ASN A 157 -24.11 36.05 0.34
C ASN A 157 -24.56 36.01 -1.13
N ALA A 158 -23.64 36.29 -2.07
CA ALA A 158 -23.96 36.23 -3.50
C ALA A 158 -24.10 34.77 -3.94
N HIS A 159 -25.12 34.50 -4.76
CA HIS A 159 -25.36 33.16 -5.28
C HIS A 159 -24.15 32.61 -6.06
N VAL A 160 -23.96 31.29 -5.94
CA VAL A 160 -23.00 30.53 -6.73
C VAL A 160 -23.72 29.65 -7.75
N PRO A 161 -23.18 29.46 -8.96
CA PRO A 161 -23.70 28.49 -9.91
C PRO A 161 -23.68 27.05 -9.38
N LEU A 162 -24.69 26.26 -9.72
CA LEU A 162 -24.83 24.86 -9.31
C LEU A 162 -23.60 23.98 -9.60
N TRP A 163 -22.83 24.26 -10.66
CA TRP A 163 -21.65 23.47 -11.00
C TRP A 163 -20.60 23.39 -9.88
N ASN A 164 -20.55 24.39 -8.98
CA ASN A 164 -19.64 24.37 -7.82
C ASN A 164 -19.93 23.17 -6.92
N TYR A 165 -21.21 22.90 -6.66
CA TYR A 165 -21.65 21.74 -5.88
C TYR A 165 -21.50 20.44 -6.68
N THR A 166 -21.85 20.46 -7.97
CA THR A 166 -21.76 19.27 -8.83
C THR A 166 -20.33 18.76 -8.90
N LEU A 167 -19.33 19.65 -9.00
CA LEU A 167 -17.93 19.26 -9.09
C LEU A 167 -17.42 18.60 -7.79
N LEU A 168 -17.72 19.16 -6.61
CA LEU A 168 -17.37 18.53 -5.33
C LEU A 168 -18.08 17.18 -5.14
N ARG A 169 -19.38 17.11 -5.46
CA ARG A 169 -20.15 15.87 -5.35
C ARG A 169 -19.63 14.80 -6.30
N ALA A 170 -19.28 15.17 -7.53
CA ALA A 170 -18.68 14.27 -8.49
C ALA A 170 -17.31 13.76 -8.00
N GLN A 171 -16.49 14.62 -7.39
CA GLN A 171 -15.21 14.21 -6.81
C GLN A 171 -15.39 13.14 -5.72
N ILE A 172 -16.32 13.33 -4.79
CA ILE A 172 -16.63 12.35 -3.74
C ILE A 172 -17.25 11.08 -4.33
N PHE A 173 -18.14 11.22 -5.31
CA PHE A 173 -18.72 10.07 -6.02
C PHE A 173 -17.62 9.21 -6.68
N LEU A 174 -16.68 9.83 -7.39
CA LEU A 174 -15.62 9.15 -8.12
C LEU A 174 -14.72 8.34 -7.18
N VAL A 175 -14.35 8.86 -6.01
CA VAL A 175 -13.48 8.11 -5.08
C VAL A 175 -14.15 6.84 -4.56
N TYR A 176 -15.42 6.89 -4.20
CA TYR A 176 -16.18 5.70 -3.78
C TYR A 176 -16.36 4.73 -4.94
N PHE A 177 -16.85 5.23 -6.07
CA PHE A 177 -17.17 4.37 -7.20
C PHE A 177 -15.93 3.66 -7.76
N ILE A 178 -14.81 4.38 -7.87
CA ILE A 178 -13.53 3.78 -8.31
C ILE A 178 -13.01 2.79 -7.26
N ALA A 179 -13.13 3.08 -5.96
CA ALA A 179 -12.79 2.11 -4.91
C ALA A 179 -13.59 0.82 -5.05
N GLY A 180 -14.90 0.94 -5.30
CA GLY A 180 -15.80 -0.19 -5.51
C GLY A 180 -15.44 -0.99 -6.76
N LEU A 181 -15.15 -0.32 -7.88
CA LEU A 181 -14.70 -0.98 -9.11
C LEU A 181 -13.39 -1.75 -8.90
N LYS A 182 -12.46 -1.23 -8.08
CA LYS A 182 -11.21 -1.92 -7.75
C LYS A 182 -11.42 -3.12 -6.84
N LYS A 183 -12.44 -3.09 -5.98
CA LYS A 183 -12.84 -4.22 -5.13
C LYS A 183 -13.59 -5.33 -5.89
N LEU A 184 -13.89 -5.14 -7.18
CA LEU A 184 -14.38 -6.23 -8.04
C LEU A 184 -13.25 -7.19 -8.46
N ASP A 185 -12.00 -6.92 -8.07
CA ASP A 185 -10.89 -7.85 -8.26
C ASP A 185 -11.17 -9.19 -7.56
N MET A 186 -10.77 -10.29 -8.21
CA MET A 186 -11.01 -11.64 -7.70
C MET A 186 -10.40 -11.87 -6.33
N ASP A 187 -9.25 -11.25 -6.04
CA ASP A 187 -8.62 -11.39 -4.72
C ASP A 187 -9.45 -10.75 -3.61
N TRP A 188 -10.21 -9.69 -3.91
CA TRP A 188 -11.12 -9.08 -2.93
C TRP A 188 -12.41 -9.89 -2.81
N VAL A 189 -13.04 -10.22 -3.93
CA VAL A 189 -14.32 -10.95 -3.92
C VAL A 189 -14.19 -12.33 -3.28
N SER A 190 -13.04 -13.00 -3.44
CA SER A 190 -12.77 -14.30 -2.82
C SER A 190 -12.26 -14.23 -1.37
N GLY A 191 -12.06 -13.04 -0.82
CA GLY A 191 -11.63 -12.88 0.58
C GLY A 191 -10.15 -13.07 0.87
N TYR A 192 -9.28 -13.10 -0.16
CA TYR A 192 -7.83 -13.25 -0.01
C TYR A 192 -7.11 -11.92 0.24
N SER A 193 -7.77 -10.79 -0.02
CA SER A 193 -7.23 -9.48 0.29
C SER A 193 -7.43 -9.19 1.77
N MET A 194 -6.39 -8.79 2.51
CA MET A 194 -6.57 -8.45 3.93
C MET A 194 -7.28 -9.55 4.75
N GLY A 195 -6.99 -10.83 4.48
CA GLY A 195 -7.71 -11.97 5.06
C GLY A 195 -7.75 -12.01 6.59
N SER A 196 -6.76 -11.41 7.26
CA SER A 196 -6.70 -11.32 8.72
C SER A 196 -7.63 -10.27 9.35
N LEU A 197 -8.25 -9.40 8.54
CA LEU A 197 -9.01 -8.25 9.06
C LEU A 197 -10.23 -8.67 9.88
N ALA A 198 -10.87 -9.80 9.50
CA ALA A 198 -12.02 -10.34 10.22
C ALA A 198 -11.70 -10.83 11.65
N ARG A 199 -10.42 -11.07 11.97
CA ARG A 199 -9.98 -11.45 13.32
C ARG A 199 -10.01 -10.28 14.30
N HIS A 200 -10.01 -9.04 13.79
CA HIS A 200 -10.00 -7.85 14.63
C HIS A 200 -11.24 -7.79 15.55
N TRP A 201 -11.07 -7.22 16.75
CA TRP A 201 -12.11 -7.21 17.79
C TRP A 201 -13.41 -6.50 17.34
N LEU A 202 -13.31 -5.55 16.42
CA LEU A 202 -14.45 -4.85 15.81
C LEU A 202 -15.46 -5.80 15.16
N PHE A 203 -14.99 -6.95 14.66
CA PHE A 203 -15.84 -7.95 14.03
C PHE A 203 -16.27 -9.08 14.98
N ALA A 204 -15.85 -9.05 16.25
CA ALA A 204 -16.24 -10.05 17.25
C ALA A 204 -17.77 -10.20 17.39
N PRO A 205 -18.61 -9.13 17.37
CA PRO A 205 -20.06 -9.28 17.42
C PRO A 205 -20.62 -10.09 16.24
N PHE A 206 -20.06 -9.97 15.06
CA PHE A 206 -20.46 -10.76 13.90
C PHE A 206 -19.99 -12.22 14.03
N ARG A 207 -18.80 -12.43 14.61
CA ARG A 207 -18.25 -13.77 14.88
C ARG A 207 -18.99 -14.56 15.97
N LEU A 208 -19.89 -13.92 16.74
CA LEU A 208 -20.80 -14.64 17.63
C LEU A 208 -21.89 -15.43 16.87
N VAL A 209 -22.17 -15.03 15.63
CA VAL A 209 -23.26 -15.58 14.80
C VAL A 209 -22.72 -16.25 13.53
N LEU A 210 -21.60 -15.77 13.00
CA LEU A 210 -20.96 -16.23 11.76
C LEU A 210 -19.58 -16.83 12.06
N SER A 211 -19.13 -17.79 11.23
CA SER A 211 -17.73 -18.23 11.27
C SER A 211 -16.78 -17.08 10.91
N GLU A 212 -15.50 -17.19 11.28
CA GLU A 212 -14.48 -16.19 10.91
C GLU A 212 -14.43 -15.99 9.38
N GLN A 213 -14.45 -17.09 8.63
CA GLN A 213 -14.43 -17.07 7.17
C GLN A 213 -15.70 -16.41 6.58
N SER A 214 -16.88 -16.73 7.11
CA SER A 214 -18.14 -16.10 6.68
C SER A 214 -18.17 -14.61 7.03
N THR A 215 -17.64 -14.24 8.19
CA THR A 215 -17.51 -12.83 8.60
C THR A 215 -16.59 -12.08 7.66
N SER A 216 -15.44 -12.67 7.30
CA SER A 216 -14.53 -12.11 6.31
C SER A 216 -15.22 -11.91 4.96
N LEU A 217 -15.84 -12.96 4.42
CA LEU A 217 -16.41 -12.90 3.07
C LEU A 217 -17.63 -11.97 2.98
N LEU A 218 -18.59 -12.10 3.90
CA LEU A 218 -19.86 -11.39 3.82
C LEU A 218 -19.78 -9.97 4.38
N VAL A 219 -19.20 -9.80 5.57
CA VAL A 219 -19.20 -8.51 6.28
C VAL A 219 -18.07 -7.62 5.78
N VAL A 220 -16.83 -8.13 5.78
CA VAL A 220 -15.66 -7.33 5.40
C VAL A 220 -15.63 -7.10 3.89
N HIS A 221 -15.58 -8.18 3.10
CA HIS A 221 -15.39 -8.09 1.65
C HIS A 221 -16.68 -7.71 0.93
N GLY A 222 -17.79 -8.41 1.21
CA GLY A 222 -19.09 -8.13 0.64
C GLY A 222 -19.62 -6.75 1.05
N GLY A 223 -19.61 -6.44 2.36
CA GLY A 223 -20.03 -5.14 2.89
C GLY A 223 -19.17 -3.99 2.37
N GLY A 224 -17.84 -4.13 2.37
CA GLY A 224 -16.92 -3.11 1.84
C GLY A 224 -17.12 -2.85 0.34
N LEU A 225 -17.31 -3.91 -0.46
CA LEU A 225 -17.60 -3.79 -1.89
C LEU A 225 -18.94 -3.11 -2.15
N LEU A 226 -20.00 -3.56 -1.48
CA LEU A 226 -21.35 -3.02 -1.65
C LEU A 226 -21.40 -1.55 -1.25
N LEU A 227 -20.78 -1.19 -0.13
CA LEU A 227 -20.72 0.19 0.33
C LEU A 227 -19.99 1.07 -0.68
N ASP A 228 -18.80 0.69 -1.13
CA ASP A 228 -18.02 1.53 -2.06
C ASP A 228 -18.71 1.71 -3.42
N LEU A 229 -19.36 0.66 -3.96
CA LEU A 229 -20.11 0.76 -5.21
C LEU A 229 -21.39 1.60 -5.09
N SER A 230 -22.03 1.63 -3.90
CA SER A 230 -23.33 2.28 -3.71
C SER A 230 -23.26 3.66 -3.05
N ALA A 231 -22.27 3.92 -2.19
CA ALA A 231 -22.19 5.13 -1.35
C ALA A 231 -22.25 6.42 -2.17
N GLY A 232 -21.54 6.48 -3.30
CA GLY A 232 -21.59 7.61 -4.22
C GLY A 232 -23.02 7.90 -4.70
N PHE A 233 -23.76 6.89 -5.14
CA PHE A 233 -25.15 7.04 -5.59
C PHE A 233 -26.09 7.43 -4.45
N LEU A 234 -25.92 6.80 -3.29
CA LEU A 234 -26.76 7.04 -2.12
C LEU A 234 -26.58 8.46 -1.55
N LEU A 235 -25.36 9.03 -1.63
CA LEU A 235 -25.07 10.41 -1.21
C LEU A 235 -25.61 11.45 -2.21
N LEU A 236 -25.66 11.11 -3.50
CA LEU A 236 -26.17 12.01 -4.54
C LEU A 236 -27.67 12.24 -4.43
N LEU A 237 -28.44 11.19 -4.14
CA LEU A 237 -29.90 11.23 -4.06
C LEU A 237 -30.36 11.84 -2.72
N ASP A 238 -31.20 12.89 -2.79
CA ASP A 238 -31.67 13.61 -1.59
C ASP A 238 -32.42 12.70 -0.60
N ALA A 239 -33.17 11.72 -1.11
CA ALA A 239 -33.97 10.79 -0.30
C ALA A 239 -33.10 9.80 0.50
N THR A 240 -31.97 9.34 -0.06
CA THR A 240 -31.10 8.34 0.59
C THR A 240 -29.91 8.96 1.31
N ARG A 241 -29.61 10.25 1.08
CA ARG A 241 -28.43 10.92 1.65
C ARG A 241 -28.31 10.80 3.17
N PRO A 242 -29.35 11.01 3.99
CA PRO A 242 -29.21 10.89 5.45
C PRO A 242 -28.79 9.47 5.89
N ILE A 243 -29.35 8.45 5.25
CA ILE A 243 -29.01 7.04 5.50
C ILE A 243 -27.56 6.77 5.06
N ALA A 244 -27.18 7.25 3.89
CA ALA A 244 -25.83 7.13 3.36
C ALA A 244 -24.79 7.75 4.30
N LEU A 245 -25.08 8.94 4.87
CA LEU A 245 -24.21 9.61 5.82
C LEU A 245 -23.97 8.77 7.08
N ILE A 246 -24.98 8.06 7.59
CA ILE A 246 -24.82 7.16 8.75
C ILE A 246 -23.86 6.02 8.39
N PHE A 247 -24.11 5.29 7.30
CA PHE A 247 -23.27 4.14 6.91
C PHE A 247 -21.84 4.56 6.55
N VAL A 248 -21.68 5.65 5.81
CA VAL A 248 -20.36 6.18 5.43
C VAL A 248 -19.59 6.65 6.66
N THR A 249 -20.24 7.34 7.60
CA THR A 249 -19.58 7.77 8.84
C THR A 249 -19.15 6.57 9.67
N TYR A 250 -20.04 5.58 9.86
CA TYR A 250 -19.71 4.35 10.56
C TYR A 250 -18.53 3.61 9.92
N PHE A 251 -18.53 3.48 8.59
CA PHE A 251 -17.43 2.85 7.86
C PHE A 251 -16.09 3.56 8.06
N HIS A 252 -16.09 4.89 8.02
CA HIS A 252 -14.87 5.67 8.28
C HIS A 252 -14.39 5.57 9.72
N CYS A 253 -15.32 5.58 10.70
CA CYS A 253 -14.97 5.35 12.10
C CYS A 253 -14.42 3.94 12.33
N MET A 254 -14.96 2.92 11.66
CA MET A 254 -14.43 1.56 11.70
C MET A 254 -13.03 1.51 11.09
N ASN A 255 -12.83 2.12 9.92
CA ASN A 255 -11.53 2.17 9.26
C ASN A 255 -10.48 2.93 10.08
N SER A 256 -10.85 4.01 10.79
CA SER A 256 -9.91 4.74 11.65
C SER A 256 -9.45 3.91 12.85
N GLN A 257 -10.21 2.89 13.24
CA GLN A 257 -9.81 1.96 14.31
C GLN A 257 -9.05 0.74 13.75
N LEU A 258 -9.41 0.27 12.55
CA LEU A 258 -8.72 -0.85 11.88
C LEU A 258 -7.34 -0.45 11.35
N PHE A 259 -7.19 0.80 10.95
CA PHE A 259 -6.01 1.28 10.27
C PHE A 259 -5.60 2.63 10.86
N SER A 260 -4.37 2.70 11.38
CA SER A 260 -3.71 3.97 11.67
C SER A 260 -3.30 4.66 10.36
N ILE A 261 -4.28 5.16 9.60
CA ILE A 261 -4.05 5.90 8.34
C ILE A 261 -3.81 7.37 8.70
N GLY A 262 -2.54 7.73 8.92
CA GLY A 262 -2.10 9.10 9.23
C GLY A 262 -0.92 9.15 10.19
N GLU A 263 -0.80 8.17 11.10
CA GLU A 263 0.37 8.10 11.95
C GLU A 263 1.62 7.79 11.12
N SER A 264 2.44 8.82 10.96
CA SER A 264 3.82 8.71 10.54
C SER A 264 4.46 7.53 11.29
N SER A 265 5.03 6.60 10.54
CA SER A 265 5.60 5.30 10.98
C SER A 265 6.87 5.45 11.84
N HIS A 266 6.93 6.48 12.67
CA HIS A 266 8.03 6.77 13.60
C HIS A 266 7.86 6.07 14.95
N PHE A 267 6.73 5.41 15.20
CA PHE A 267 6.49 4.65 16.43
C PHE A 267 6.41 3.15 16.12
N GLY A 268 7.47 2.42 16.47
CA GLY A 268 7.48 0.96 16.48
C GLY A 268 6.93 0.40 17.80
N GLY A 269 6.37 -0.81 17.76
CA GLY A 269 6.03 -1.57 18.96
C GLY A 269 5.05 -2.73 18.73
N HIS A 270 5.62 -3.93 18.50
CA HIS A 270 5.20 -5.29 18.88
C HIS A 270 3.73 -5.69 19.13
N GLY A 271 3.36 -6.86 18.59
CA GLY A 271 2.42 -7.81 19.22
C GLY A 271 1.64 -8.72 18.27
N GLY A 272 2.17 -9.91 17.96
CA GLY A 272 1.35 -11.13 17.79
C GLY A 272 1.57 -12.03 19.02
N PRO A 273 1.00 -13.26 19.14
CA PRO A 273 0.09 -14.04 18.27
C PRO A 273 -1.26 -14.38 19.01
N LEU A 274 -2.26 -15.14 18.53
CA LEU A 274 -2.35 -16.63 18.49
C LEU A 274 -3.84 -17.09 18.26
N TRP A 275 -4.06 -18.23 17.54
CA TRP A 275 -5.26 -19.15 17.40
C TRP A 275 -6.53 -18.71 16.61
N THR A 276 -6.91 -19.28 15.43
CA THR A 276 -7.54 -20.59 15.01
C THR A 276 -9.06 -20.73 15.32
N HIS A 277 -10.02 -21.35 14.59
CA HIS A 277 -10.17 -22.35 13.49
C HIS A 277 -11.56 -22.17 12.80
N GLY A 278 -11.83 -22.83 11.63
CA GLY A 278 -13.18 -23.39 11.33
C GLY A 278 -13.78 -23.33 9.90
N GLU A 279 -13.37 -24.26 9.03
CA GLU A 279 -14.13 -25.23 8.17
C GLU A 279 -15.40 -24.91 7.29
N VAL A 280 -15.33 -25.42 6.03
CA VAL A 280 -16.33 -26.23 5.25
C VAL A 280 -17.14 -25.64 4.06
N LEU A 281 -16.77 -26.16 2.86
CA LEU A 281 -17.49 -26.59 1.64
C LEU A 281 -18.25 -25.65 0.68
N GLY A 282 -17.93 -25.83 -0.62
CA GLY A 282 -18.93 -25.88 -1.70
C GLY A 282 -18.58 -25.07 -2.95
N GLY A 283 -18.22 -25.75 -4.05
CA GLY A 283 -17.70 -25.12 -5.28
C GLY A 283 -18.74 -24.50 -6.21
N HIS A 284 -18.29 -23.62 -7.11
CA HIS A 284 -18.42 -23.81 -8.56
C HIS A 284 -17.96 -22.59 -9.39
N ARG A 285 -17.20 -22.95 -10.45
CA ARG A 285 -17.19 -22.44 -11.83
C ARG A 285 -16.69 -21.01 -12.12
N ASP A 286 -15.60 -21.02 -12.87
CA ASP A 286 -14.88 -19.90 -13.46
C ASP A 286 -15.73 -18.99 -14.34
N LEU A 287 -15.64 -17.69 -14.08
CA LEU A 287 -16.02 -16.61 -15.00
C LEU A 287 -14.81 -15.69 -15.19
N PRO A 288 -14.49 -15.27 -16.44
CA PRO A 288 -13.30 -14.46 -16.71
C PRO A 288 -13.43 -13.09 -16.04
N SER A 289 -12.46 -12.72 -15.21
CA SER A 289 -12.43 -11.46 -14.47
C SER A 289 -12.22 -10.26 -15.40
N LEU A 290 -13.16 -9.31 -15.33
CA LEU A 290 -13.04 -7.96 -15.89
C LEU A 290 -12.01 -7.15 -15.07
N SER A 291 -10.72 -7.45 -15.23
CA SER A 291 -9.67 -6.61 -14.66
C SER A 291 -9.61 -5.29 -15.44
N CYS A 292 -10.01 -4.19 -14.79
CA CYS A 292 -9.80 -2.83 -15.30
C CYS A 292 -8.29 -2.59 -15.46
N ARG A 293 -7.77 -2.81 -16.68
CA ARG A 293 -6.38 -2.49 -17.02
C ARG A 293 -6.16 -0.98 -16.86
N SER A 294 -5.07 -0.59 -16.20
CA SER A 294 -4.61 0.80 -16.16
C SER A 294 -4.40 1.34 -17.58
N PRO A 295 -4.50 2.66 -17.80
CA PRO A 295 -4.24 3.26 -19.11
C PRO A 295 -2.89 2.80 -19.67
N PRO A 296 -2.76 2.55 -20.98
CA PRO A 296 -1.56 1.98 -21.60
C PRO A 296 -0.31 2.86 -21.49
N TYR A 297 -0.41 4.05 -20.90
CA TYR A 297 0.62 5.07 -20.90
C TYR A 297 1.61 4.97 -19.73
N THR A 298 1.27 4.38 -18.58
CA THR A 298 2.15 4.42 -17.38
C THR A 298 2.70 3.06 -16.98
N GLN A 299 3.09 2.24 -17.96
CA GLN A 299 3.44 0.83 -17.75
C GLN A 299 4.70 0.61 -16.91
N GLY A 300 5.60 1.58 -16.81
CA GLY A 300 6.82 1.46 -16.00
C GLY A 300 6.61 1.57 -14.50
N TYR A 301 5.45 2.06 -14.08
CA TYR A 301 5.02 2.07 -12.69
C TYR A 301 4.23 0.82 -12.31
N ASN A 302 3.83 0.02 -13.30
CA ASN A 302 3.08 -1.21 -13.08
C ASN A 302 4.07 -2.33 -12.72
N ASN A 303 3.88 -2.92 -11.55
CA ASN A 303 4.52 -4.18 -11.15
C ASN A 303 3.46 -5.29 -11.20
N TRP A 304 3.23 -5.99 -10.11
CA TRP A 304 2.12 -6.95 -9.95
C TRP A 304 0.76 -6.27 -9.80
N THR A 305 0.73 -4.95 -9.63
CA THR A 305 -0.47 -4.14 -9.48
C THR A 305 -0.51 -3.09 -10.59
N ASN A 306 -1.71 -2.84 -11.13
CA ASN A 306 -1.93 -1.92 -12.24
C ASN A 306 -2.13 -0.47 -11.74
N GLY A 307 -1.37 0.47 -12.29
CA GLY A 307 -1.50 1.91 -12.03
C GLY A 307 -0.25 2.50 -11.38
N LEU A 308 -0.21 3.82 -11.33
CA LEU A 308 0.78 4.52 -10.51
C LEU A 308 0.51 4.19 -9.04
N TYR A 309 1.42 3.48 -8.39
CA TYR A 309 1.33 3.26 -6.95
C TYR A 309 1.17 4.59 -6.26
N GLY A 310 0.07 4.66 -5.53
CA GLY A 310 -0.33 5.84 -4.86
C GLY A 310 -0.62 7.04 -5.76
N TYR A 311 -1.19 6.84 -6.94
CA TYR A 311 -1.94 7.89 -7.65
C TYR A 311 -3.19 7.28 -8.32
N SER A 312 -3.43 5.99 -8.08
CA SER A 312 -4.66 5.25 -8.30
C SER A 312 -5.36 4.99 -6.97
N TRP A 313 -6.69 4.87 -7.00
CA TRP A 313 -7.51 4.66 -5.81
C TRP A 313 -7.62 3.18 -5.44
N ASP A 314 -6.47 2.53 -5.21
CA ASP A 314 -6.36 1.09 -4.92
C ASP A 314 -6.42 0.84 -3.40
N MET A 315 -7.57 1.13 -2.79
CA MET A 315 -7.71 1.05 -1.33
C MET A 315 -7.82 -0.39 -0.83
N MET A 316 -6.76 -0.84 -0.13
CA MET A 316 -6.71 -2.08 0.64
C MET A 316 -6.93 -3.38 -0.16
N VAL A 317 -6.72 -3.35 -1.48
CA VAL A 317 -6.91 -4.54 -2.35
C VAL A 317 -5.72 -5.51 -2.31
N HIS A 318 -4.57 -5.07 -1.77
CA HIS A 318 -3.36 -5.86 -1.77
C HIS A 318 -2.69 -5.86 -0.40
N SER A 319 -2.53 -7.04 0.21
CA SER A 319 -1.60 -7.30 1.30
C SER A 319 -0.29 -7.84 0.71
N ARG A 320 0.84 -7.36 1.24
CA ARG A 320 2.18 -7.80 0.80
C ARG A 320 3.00 -8.21 1.99
N PHE A 321 3.59 -9.40 1.93
CA PHE A 321 4.47 -9.92 2.98
C PHE A 321 5.83 -10.28 2.39
N HIS A 322 6.89 -9.77 3.01
CA HIS A 322 8.25 -9.91 2.51
C HIS A 322 9.04 -10.84 3.41
N GLN A 323 9.49 -11.97 2.87
CA GLN A 323 10.33 -12.90 3.61
C GLN A 323 11.80 -12.46 3.60
N HIS A 324 12.30 -12.05 2.44
CA HIS A 324 13.71 -11.78 2.23
C HIS A 324 13.93 -10.55 1.34
N VAL A 325 14.85 -9.68 1.76
CA VAL A 325 15.30 -8.52 1.00
C VAL A 325 16.81 -8.43 1.15
N LYS A 326 17.54 -8.71 0.08
CA LYS A 326 19.01 -8.65 0.02
C LYS A 326 19.44 -7.71 -1.08
N ILE A 327 20.43 -6.88 -0.74
CA ILE A 327 21.10 -5.98 -1.66
C ILE A 327 22.54 -6.41 -1.74
N THR A 328 22.99 -6.74 -2.94
CA THR A 328 24.37 -7.13 -3.22
C THR A 328 24.99 -6.07 -4.12
N TYR A 329 26.21 -5.63 -3.79
CA TYR A 329 27.01 -4.83 -4.72
C TYR A 329 28.19 -5.66 -5.23
N ARG A 330 28.63 -5.34 -6.44
CA ARG A 330 29.90 -5.79 -7.00
C ARG A 330 30.67 -4.57 -7.49
N ASP A 331 31.89 -4.36 -7.02
CA ASP A 331 32.74 -3.31 -7.59
C ASP A 331 33.25 -3.76 -8.97
N GLY A 332 32.97 -2.97 -9.99
CA GLY A 332 33.44 -3.20 -11.35
C GLY A 332 34.95 -3.12 -11.50
N LEU A 333 35.64 -2.43 -10.58
CA LEU A 333 37.10 -2.24 -10.64
C LEU A 333 37.86 -3.36 -9.90
N THR A 334 37.51 -3.65 -8.65
CA THR A 334 38.20 -4.69 -7.85
C THR A 334 37.60 -6.07 -8.04
N GLY A 335 36.33 -6.16 -8.45
CA GLY A 335 35.57 -7.40 -8.49
C GLY A 335 34.99 -7.83 -7.14
N ASP A 336 35.24 -7.06 -6.07
CA ASP A 336 34.77 -7.38 -4.72
C ASP A 336 33.25 -7.39 -4.66
N VAL A 337 32.70 -8.38 -3.95
CA VAL A 337 31.27 -8.54 -3.74
C VAL A 337 30.97 -8.32 -2.27
N GLY A 338 29.95 -7.51 -1.99
CA GLY A 338 29.51 -7.26 -0.63
C GLY A 338 28.01 -7.07 -0.52
N TYR A 339 27.55 -6.92 0.73
CA TYR A 339 26.13 -6.82 1.06
C TYR A 339 25.81 -5.49 1.72
N LEU A 340 24.64 -4.94 1.40
CA LEU A 340 24.13 -3.72 2.02
C LEU A 340 22.88 -4.04 2.82
N LYS A 341 22.80 -3.48 4.03
CA LYS A 341 21.58 -3.51 4.82
C LYS A 341 20.48 -2.75 4.07
N PRO A 342 19.30 -3.33 3.80
CA PRO A 342 18.29 -2.70 2.93
C PRO A 342 17.89 -1.26 3.31
N GLY A 343 17.87 -0.94 4.61
CA GLY A 343 17.50 0.39 5.13
C GLY A 343 18.67 1.32 5.47
N VAL A 344 19.88 1.07 4.96
CA VAL A 344 21.07 1.85 5.34
C VAL A 344 20.96 3.34 4.98
N PHE A 345 20.42 3.68 3.80
CA PHE A 345 20.30 5.07 3.31
C PHE A 345 18.84 5.50 3.11
N THR A 346 17.87 4.81 3.69
CA THR A 346 16.44 5.17 3.59
C THR A 346 15.67 4.68 4.81
N GLN A 347 14.77 5.52 5.34
CA GLN A 347 13.84 5.15 6.40
C GLN A 347 12.61 4.41 5.89
N SER A 348 12.25 4.63 4.62
CA SER A 348 11.09 3.96 4.03
C SER A 348 11.44 2.53 3.64
N ARG A 349 10.50 1.61 3.90
CA ARG A 349 10.54 0.24 3.39
C ARG A 349 9.78 0.09 2.06
N ARG A 350 9.09 1.13 1.57
CA ARG A 350 8.20 1.02 0.39
C ARG A 350 8.93 0.86 -0.94
N TRP A 351 10.21 1.26 -1.02
CA TRP A 351 10.97 1.19 -2.27
C TRP A 351 11.05 -0.23 -2.84
N LYS A 352 11.08 -1.25 -1.98
CA LYS A 352 11.22 -2.66 -2.36
C LYS A 352 10.04 -3.20 -3.18
N ASP A 353 8.88 -2.55 -3.13
CA ASP A 353 7.66 -2.99 -3.80
C ASP A 353 7.47 -2.38 -5.20
N HIS A 354 8.28 -1.37 -5.55
CA HIS A 354 8.06 -0.53 -6.72
C HIS A 354 9.33 -0.38 -7.58
N ALA A 355 9.22 -0.70 -8.87
CA ALA A 355 10.36 -0.70 -9.78
C ALA A 355 11.00 0.67 -9.97
N ASP A 356 10.19 1.72 -10.03
CA ASP A 356 10.70 3.09 -10.14
C ASP A 356 11.51 3.50 -8.91
N MET A 357 11.04 3.14 -7.71
CA MET A 357 11.74 3.42 -6.46
C MET A 357 12.99 2.54 -6.32
N LEU A 358 12.95 1.27 -6.73
CA LEU A 358 14.13 0.41 -6.81
C LEU A 358 15.21 1.02 -7.71
N LYS A 359 14.82 1.52 -8.89
CA LYS A 359 15.73 2.20 -9.80
C LYS A 359 16.33 3.46 -9.17
N GLN A 360 15.50 4.27 -8.52
CA GLN A 360 15.96 5.46 -7.80
C GLN A 360 16.92 5.10 -6.65
N TYR A 361 16.64 4.03 -5.92
CA TYR A 361 17.52 3.58 -4.85
C TYR A 361 18.86 3.09 -5.39
N ALA A 362 18.85 2.27 -6.43
CA ALA A 362 20.06 1.80 -7.11
C ALA A 362 20.94 2.96 -7.59
N MET A 363 20.33 3.96 -8.25
CA MET A 363 21.07 5.14 -8.73
C MET A 363 21.59 6.02 -7.60
N CYS A 364 20.87 6.10 -6.49
CA CYS A 364 21.35 6.82 -5.30
C CYS A 364 22.54 6.08 -4.66
N LEU A 365 22.40 4.77 -4.44
CA LEU A 365 23.48 3.94 -3.91
C LEU A 365 24.74 4.02 -4.80
N SER A 366 24.59 4.00 -6.13
CA SER A 366 25.74 4.11 -7.03
C SER A 366 26.47 5.46 -6.94
N GLN A 367 25.82 6.50 -6.44
CA GLN A 367 26.43 7.82 -6.19
C GLN A 367 27.06 7.93 -4.79
N LEU A 368 26.55 7.17 -3.81
CA LEU A 368 27.03 7.22 -2.41
C LEU A 368 28.19 6.26 -2.15
N LEU A 369 28.13 5.05 -2.71
CA LEU A 369 29.13 4.00 -2.46
C LEU A 369 30.59 4.37 -2.82
N PRO A 370 30.88 5.25 -3.80
CA PRO A 370 32.24 5.75 -4.01
C PRO A 370 32.88 6.44 -2.79
N ARG A 371 32.09 6.95 -1.85
CA ARG A 371 32.59 7.52 -0.58
C ARG A 371 33.09 6.44 0.39
N TYR A 372 32.75 5.18 0.15
CA TYR A 372 33.10 4.03 0.96
C TYR A 372 34.08 3.09 0.24
N ASN A 373 34.91 3.64 -0.65
CA ASN A 373 35.92 2.91 -1.44
C ASN A 373 35.36 1.89 -2.44
N ILE A 374 34.11 2.06 -2.90
CA ILE A 374 33.51 1.22 -3.95
C ILE A 374 33.38 2.06 -5.21
N SER A 375 34.28 1.87 -6.17
CA SER A 375 34.47 2.83 -7.28
C SER A 375 33.41 2.69 -8.36
N GLU A 376 33.16 1.45 -8.83
CA GLU A 376 32.17 1.16 -9.87
C GLU A 376 31.07 0.22 -9.36
N PRO A 377 30.15 0.67 -8.49
CA PRO A 377 29.14 -0.20 -7.89
C PRO A 377 28.12 -0.69 -8.93
N HIS A 378 28.07 -2.01 -9.15
CA HIS A 378 26.95 -2.71 -9.81
C HIS A 378 26.03 -3.25 -8.72
N ILE A 379 24.73 -3.00 -8.79
CA ILE A 379 23.81 -3.24 -7.66
C ILE A 379 22.70 -4.18 -8.07
N TYR A 380 22.57 -5.26 -7.29
CA TYR A 380 21.63 -6.36 -7.50
C TYR A 380 20.66 -6.44 -6.33
N PHE A 381 19.40 -6.71 -6.64
CA PHE A 381 18.33 -6.83 -5.64
C PHE A 381 17.73 -8.23 -5.68
N ASP A 382 17.64 -8.84 -4.51
CA ASP A 382 16.95 -10.09 -4.29
C ASP A 382 15.78 -9.83 -3.31
N ILE A 383 14.56 -9.80 -3.85
CA ILE A 383 13.35 -9.39 -3.12
C ILE A 383 12.28 -10.45 -3.28
N TRP A 384 11.95 -11.12 -2.18
CA TRP A 384 10.91 -12.14 -2.08
C TRP A 384 9.67 -11.55 -1.43
N VAL A 385 8.55 -11.66 -2.13
CA VAL A 385 7.29 -11.11 -1.67
C VAL A 385 6.13 -12.05 -2.03
N SER A 386 5.24 -12.22 -1.07
CA SER A 386 3.90 -12.79 -1.28
C SER A 386 2.89 -11.65 -1.36
N ILE A 387 1.90 -11.81 -2.24
CA ILE A 387 0.77 -10.90 -2.39
C ILE A 387 -0.54 -11.67 -2.23
N ASN A 388 -1.40 -11.23 -1.32
CA ASN A 388 -2.71 -11.84 -1.05
C ASN A 388 -2.61 -13.38 -0.88
N ASP A 389 -1.77 -13.81 0.07
CA ASP A 389 -1.56 -15.21 0.50
C ASP A 389 -1.14 -16.20 -0.62
N ARG A 390 -0.51 -15.71 -1.68
CA ARG A 390 0.17 -16.56 -2.68
C ARG A 390 1.52 -17.04 -2.16
N PHE A 391 2.18 -17.92 -2.93
CA PHE A 391 3.59 -18.26 -2.72
C PHE A 391 4.48 -17.02 -2.58
N GLN A 392 5.53 -17.12 -1.76
CA GLN A 392 6.67 -16.20 -1.84
C GLN A 392 7.37 -16.39 -3.17
N GLN A 393 7.49 -15.33 -3.95
CA GLN A 393 8.22 -15.36 -5.22
C GLN A 393 9.07 -14.09 -5.39
N ARG A 394 10.04 -14.15 -6.29
CA ARG A 394 10.90 -13.02 -6.62
C ARG A 394 10.12 -11.92 -7.35
N LEU A 395 10.31 -10.68 -6.93
CA LEU A 395 9.76 -9.50 -7.62
C LEU A 395 10.69 -9.00 -8.74
N VAL A 396 12.00 -9.16 -8.57
CA VAL A 396 13.05 -8.63 -9.46
C VAL A 396 14.03 -9.74 -9.81
N ASP A 397 14.55 -9.73 -11.04
CA ASP A 397 15.62 -10.65 -11.43
C ASP A 397 16.93 -10.27 -10.70
N PRO A 398 17.45 -11.15 -9.82
CA PRO A 398 18.63 -10.86 -9.00
C PRO A 398 19.93 -10.81 -9.82
N ARG A 399 19.91 -11.21 -11.10
CA ARG A 399 21.09 -11.22 -11.98
C ARG A 399 21.30 -9.91 -12.72
N VAL A 400 20.34 -8.98 -12.64
CA VAL A 400 20.37 -7.72 -13.37
C VAL A 400 20.96 -6.61 -12.50
N ASP A 401 21.98 -5.93 -13.03
CA ASP A 401 22.46 -4.67 -12.44
C ASP A 401 21.41 -3.56 -12.66
N VAL A 402 20.67 -3.24 -11.60
CA VAL A 402 19.57 -2.27 -11.65
C VAL A 402 20.09 -0.85 -11.90
N VAL A 403 21.37 -0.55 -11.64
CA VAL A 403 21.97 0.76 -11.95
C VAL A 403 22.01 1.00 -13.45
N ARG A 404 22.39 0.00 -14.24
CA ARG A 404 22.48 0.09 -15.72
C ARG A 404 21.19 -0.33 -16.43
N ALA A 405 20.32 -1.09 -15.78
CA ALA A 405 19.09 -1.59 -16.38
C ALA A 405 18.15 -0.45 -16.83
N PRO A 406 17.49 -0.56 -17.99
CA PRO A 406 16.57 0.48 -18.46
C PRO A 406 15.32 0.54 -17.57
N TRP A 407 14.82 1.76 -17.35
CA TRP A 407 13.52 2.01 -16.76
C TRP A 407 12.89 3.23 -17.46
N SER A 408 11.59 3.18 -17.69
CA SER A 408 10.84 4.28 -18.32
C SER A 408 9.39 4.27 -17.83
N PRO A 409 8.77 5.42 -17.53
CA PRO A 409 7.36 5.51 -17.18
C PRO A 409 6.43 4.82 -18.18
N TRP A 410 6.81 4.80 -19.46
CA TRP A 410 5.94 4.44 -20.58
C TRP A 410 6.08 2.98 -21.03
N ARG A 411 7.09 2.25 -20.53
CA ARG A 411 7.39 0.88 -20.96
C ARG A 411 7.42 -0.05 -19.75
N ARG A 412 7.01 -1.30 -19.94
CA ARG A 412 7.17 -2.34 -18.90
C ARG A 412 8.63 -2.50 -18.54
N THR A 413 8.88 -2.68 -17.25
CA THR A 413 10.22 -2.85 -16.71
C THR A 413 10.70 -4.29 -16.96
N PRO A 414 11.76 -4.51 -17.77
CA PRO A 414 12.13 -5.85 -18.22
C PRO A 414 12.73 -6.75 -17.14
N TRP A 415 13.23 -6.15 -16.05
CA TRP A 415 13.86 -6.85 -14.93
C TRP A 415 12.91 -7.10 -13.75
N VAL A 416 11.65 -6.70 -13.87
CA VAL A 416 10.58 -7.08 -12.91
C VAL A 416 9.99 -8.39 -13.36
N LEU A 417 9.99 -9.38 -12.46
CA LEU A 417 9.47 -10.71 -12.75
C LEU A 417 7.93 -10.73 -12.65
N PRO A 418 7.25 -11.49 -13.52
CA PRO A 418 5.79 -11.54 -13.53
C PRO A 418 5.24 -12.22 -12.27
N LEU A 419 4.04 -11.83 -11.85
CA LEU A 419 3.30 -12.56 -10.83
C LEU A 419 2.89 -13.93 -11.41
N LEU A 420 3.18 -15.03 -10.70
CA LEU A 420 2.85 -16.40 -11.11
C LEU A 420 1.35 -16.67 -10.87
N LEU A 421 0.51 -16.06 -11.70
CA LEU A 421 -0.95 -16.10 -11.56
C LEU A 421 -1.52 -17.52 -11.68
N GLU A 422 -0.86 -18.39 -12.46
CA GLU A 422 -1.19 -19.81 -12.62
C GLU A 422 -1.09 -20.61 -11.32
N LEU A 423 -0.33 -20.11 -10.33
CA LEU A 423 -0.24 -20.71 -9.00
C LEU A 423 -1.29 -20.17 -8.03
N SER A 424 -2.12 -19.19 -8.41
CA SER A 424 -3.17 -18.64 -7.53
C SER A 424 -4.15 -19.69 -6.98
N PRO A 425 -4.55 -20.74 -7.72
CA PRO A 425 -5.42 -21.80 -7.19
C PRO A 425 -4.80 -22.58 -6.02
N TRP A 426 -3.49 -22.52 -5.81
CA TRP A 426 -2.83 -23.21 -4.71
C TRP A 426 -3.14 -22.61 -3.34
N ARG A 427 -3.61 -21.37 -3.25
CA ARG A 427 -3.87 -20.68 -1.98
C ARG A 427 -4.64 -21.51 -0.97
N GLN A 428 -5.71 -22.16 -1.42
CA GLN A 428 -6.51 -23.02 -0.56
C GLN A 428 -5.68 -24.19 -0.02
N ARG A 429 -4.92 -24.86 -0.91
CA ARG A 429 -4.01 -25.94 -0.51
C ARG A 429 -2.89 -25.46 0.42
N LEU A 430 -2.38 -24.24 0.24
CA LEU A 430 -1.38 -23.65 1.15
C LEU A 430 -1.96 -23.45 2.55
N GLN A 431 -3.17 -22.90 2.64
CA GLN A 431 -3.88 -22.73 3.90
C GLN A 431 -4.20 -24.08 4.57
N GLU A 432 -4.62 -25.09 3.79
CA GLU A 432 -4.84 -26.45 4.30
C GLU A 432 -3.55 -27.05 4.88
N LEU A 433 -2.44 -26.93 4.14
CA LEU A 433 -1.13 -27.40 4.61
C LEU A 433 -0.71 -26.67 5.89
N GLU A 434 -0.80 -25.36 5.94
CA GLU A 434 -0.47 -24.56 7.13
C GLU A 434 -1.36 -24.93 8.33
N SER A 435 -2.66 -25.13 8.11
CA SER A 435 -3.60 -25.52 9.18
C SER A 435 -3.40 -26.94 9.72
N SER A 436 -2.73 -27.81 8.96
CA SER A 436 -2.42 -29.18 9.36
C SER A 436 -1.17 -29.29 10.23
N LEU A 437 -0.41 -28.21 10.38
CA LEU A 437 0.81 -28.17 11.18
C LEU A 437 0.51 -27.87 12.65
N ASP A 438 1.34 -28.43 13.54
CA ASP A 438 1.30 -28.12 14.96
C ASP A 438 1.67 -26.66 15.22
N GLY A 439 1.17 -26.05 16.30
CA GLY A 439 1.35 -24.63 16.61
C GLY A 439 2.79 -24.16 16.87
N HIS A 440 3.78 -25.06 16.81
CA HIS A 440 5.21 -24.76 16.94
C HIS A 440 6.00 -24.91 15.64
N THR A 441 5.30 -25.27 14.55
CA THR A 441 5.90 -25.44 13.23
C THR A 441 5.44 -24.31 12.32
N ASP A 442 6.38 -23.46 11.92
CA ASP A 442 6.13 -22.41 10.94
C ASP A 442 6.42 -22.95 9.54
N VAL A 443 5.61 -22.54 8.56
CA VAL A 443 5.79 -22.90 7.15
C VAL A 443 6.01 -21.68 6.29
N VAL A 444 6.93 -21.80 5.32
CA VAL A 444 7.05 -20.82 4.26
C VAL A 444 6.99 -21.48 2.90
N PHE A 445 6.00 -21.08 2.11
CA PHE A 445 5.77 -21.57 0.76
C PHE A 445 6.48 -20.67 -0.26
N ILE A 446 7.31 -21.28 -1.10
CA ILE A 446 8.16 -20.58 -2.06
C ILE A 446 7.88 -21.10 -3.46
N ALA A 447 7.86 -20.17 -4.43
CA ALA A 447 7.86 -20.46 -5.86
C ALA A 447 8.98 -19.64 -6.52
N ASP A 448 9.94 -20.33 -7.14
CA ASP A 448 11.05 -19.68 -7.85
C ASP A 448 11.08 -20.01 -9.34
N PHE A 449 11.71 -19.13 -10.11
CA PHE A 449 11.76 -19.21 -11.57
C PHE A 449 12.87 -20.15 -12.04
N PRO A 450 12.70 -20.79 -13.21
CA PRO A 450 13.73 -21.63 -13.84
C PRO A 450 15.10 -20.98 -13.92
N GLY A 451 16.14 -21.71 -13.49
CA GLY A 451 17.53 -21.25 -13.54
C GLY A 451 17.90 -20.22 -12.48
N LEU A 452 17.01 -19.91 -11.54
CA LEU A 452 17.33 -19.16 -10.33
C LEU A 452 17.51 -20.09 -9.14
N HIS A 453 18.11 -19.57 -8.06
CA HIS A 453 18.26 -20.28 -6.82
C HIS A 453 18.01 -19.38 -5.62
N LEU A 454 17.54 -19.97 -4.52
CA LEU A 454 17.45 -19.32 -3.22
C LEU A 454 18.60 -19.80 -2.34
N GLU A 455 19.45 -18.87 -1.92
CA GLU A 455 20.42 -19.08 -0.85
C GLU A 455 19.78 -18.75 0.49
N ASN A 456 19.81 -19.68 1.44
CA ASN A 456 19.28 -19.47 2.78
C ASN A 456 20.20 -20.07 3.84
N PHE A 457 20.16 -19.52 5.05
CA PHE A 457 20.90 -20.01 6.21
C PHE A 457 19.93 -20.57 7.22
N VAL A 458 20.17 -21.79 7.70
CA VAL A 458 19.37 -22.39 8.78
C VAL A 458 20.06 -22.09 10.11
N SER A 459 19.41 -21.31 10.99
CA SER A 459 19.95 -21.05 12.34
C SER A 459 20.08 -22.35 13.13
N GLU A 460 21.06 -22.44 14.03
CA GLU A 460 21.23 -23.58 14.94
C GLU A 460 19.98 -23.82 15.82
N ASP A 461 19.27 -22.74 16.17
CA ASP A 461 18.03 -22.78 16.96
C ASP A 461 16.84 -23.41 16.20
N LEU A 462 16.92 -23.52 14.88
CA LEU A 462 15.89 -24.09 14.01
C LEU A 462 16.23 -25.54 13.66
N GLY A 463 16.70 -26.31 14.66
CA GLY A 463 17.36 -27.61 14.50
C GLY A 463 16.59 -28.71 13.77
N ASN A 464 15.30 -28.54 13.48
CA ASN A 464 14.50 -29.48 12.68
C ASN A 464 13.86 -28.76 11.48
N THR A 465 14.69 -28.17 10.62
CA THR A 465 14.24 -27.51 9.39
C THR A 465 14.23 -28.51 8.23
N SER A 466 13.05 -28.73 7.65
CA SER A 466 12.91 -29.59 6.47
C SER A 466 12.47 -28.80 5.24
N LEU A 467 12.86 -29.30 4.07
CA LEU A 467 12.42 -28.80 2.78
C LEU A 467 11.64 -29.89 2.06
N ARG A 468 10.49 -29.55 1.50
CA ARG A 468 9.66 -30.46 0.71
C ARG A 468 9.20 -29.82 -0.59
N VAL A 469 9.32 -30.56 -1.68
CA VAL A 469 8.92 -30.09 -3.02
C VAL A 469 7.43 -30.33 -3.21
N LEU A 470 6.71 -29.28 -3.57
CA LEU A 470 5.27 -29.30 -3.81
C LEU A 470 4.93 -29.44 -5.30
N ARG A 471 5.77 -28.90 -6.19
CA ARG A 471 5.64 -29.01 -7.65
C ARG A 471 6.99 -28.72 -8.31
N GLY A 472 7.32 -29.44 -9.38
CA GLY A 472 8.56 -29.24 -10.13
C GLY A 472 9.73 -30.06 -9.60
N GLU A 473 10.95 -29.61 -9.89
CA GLU A 473 12.19 -30.29 -9.52
C GLU A 473 13.23 -29.26 -9.09
N VAL A 474 13.83 -29.50 -7.92
CA VAL A 474 14.85 -28.64 -7.34
C VAL A 474 16.13 -29.41 -7.05
N LEU A 475 17.26 -28.73 -7.16
CA LEU A 475 18.56 -29.23 -6.75
C LEU A 475 19.00 -28.48 -5.48
N VAL A 476 19.11 -29.19 -4.37
CA VAL A 476 19.58 -28.65 -3.09
C VAL A 476 21.09 -28.85 -2.98
N GLU A 477 21.84 -27.76 -2.99
CA GLU A 477 23.28 -27.72 -2.76
C GLU A 477 23.55 -27.36 -1.30
N LEU A 478 24.18 -28.28 -0.57
CA LEU A 478 24.70 -28.06 0.79
C LEU A 478 26.12 -27.50 0.66
N VAL A 479 26.27 -26.18 0.86
CA VAL A 479 27.47 -25.43 0.47
C VAL A 479 28.72 -25.93 1.19
N GLU A 480 28.61 -26.14 2.51
CA GLU A 480 29.74 -26.58 3.35
C GLU A 480 30.09 -28.06 3.17
N GLN A 481 29.11 -28.88 2.78
CA GLN A 481 29.30 -30.32 2.60
C GLN A 481 29.73 -30.68 1.17
N HIS A 482 29.68 -29.71 0.24
CA HIS A 482 29.89 -29.90 -1.19
C HIS A 482 29.05 -31.06 -1.76
N ARG A 483 27.81 -31.19 -1.30
CA ARG A 483 26.86 -32.23 -1.72
C ARG A 483 25.62 -31.62 -2.36
N ASN A 484 25.18 -32.25 -3.45
CA ASN A 484 24.00 -31.85 -4.19
C ASN A 484 22.95 -32.97 -4.13
N HIS A 485 21.71 -32.62 -3.82
CA HIS A 485 20.58 -33.53 -3.73
C HIS A 485 19.48 -33.07 -4.68
N SER A 486 19.11 -33.91 -5.65
CA SER A 486 17.97 -33.64 -6.52
C SER A 486 16.70 -34.11 -5.81
N LEU A 487 15.69 -33.25 -5.75
CA LEU A 487 14.40 -33.55 -5.15
C LEU A 487 13.29 -33.28 -6.17
N ARG A 488 12.39 -34.26 -6.29
CA ARG A 488 11.20 -34.21 -7.16
C ARG A 488 9.95 -33.96 -6.35
N GLU A 489 8.85 -33.68 -7.06
CA GLU A 489 7.55 -33.45 -6.44
C GLU A 489 7.16 -34.53 -5.41
N GLY A 490 6.80 -34.09 -4.21
CA GLY A 490 6.45 -34.95 -3.08
C GLY A 490 7.64 -35.34 -2.19
N GLU A 491 8.87 -35.33 -2.72
CA GLU A 491 10.09 -35.62 -1.98
C GLU A 491 10.50 -34.45 -1.08
N GLY A 492 11.24 -34.76 -0.02
CA GLY A 492 11.78 -33.77 0.89
C GLY A 492 13.02 -34.28 1.58
N MET A 493 13.78 -33.36 2.16
CA MET A 493 14.98 -33.67 2.93
C MET A 493 15.06 -32.79 4.16
N GLN A 494 15.76 -33.29 5.18
CA GLN A 494 16.16 -32.49 6.32
C GLN A 494 17.38 -31.64 5.97
N LEU A 495 17.39 -30.40 6.44
CA LEU A 495 18.49 -29.47 6.20
C LEU A 495 19.34 -29.36 7.46
N PRO A 496 20.68 -29.39 7.32
CA PRO A 496 21.59 -29.24 8.45
C PRO A 496 21.47 -27.83 9.04
N ALA A 497 21.41 -27.74 10.36
CA ALA A 497 21.42 -26.47 11.08
C ALA A 497 22.83 -25.87 11.10
N GLY A 498 22.91 -24.54 11.19
CA GLY A 498 24.17 -23.79 11.22
C GLY A 498 24.87 -23.66 9.87
N GLN A 499 24.24 -24.06 8.75
CA GLN A 499 24.86 -24.08 7.43
C GLN A 499 24.04 -23.33 6.37
N TYR A 500 24.73 -22.89 5.31
CA TYR A 500 24.10 -22.38 4.10
C TYR A 500 23.72 -23.51 3.13
N HIS A 501 22.54 -23.36 2.51
CA HIS A 501 22.12 -24.19 1.39
C HIS A 501 21.59 -23.31 0.25
N LYS A 502 21.69 -23.84 -0.97
CA LYS A 502 21.12 -23.24 -2.17
C LYS A 502 20.11 -24.18 -2.79
N VAL A 503 18.89 -23.69 -3.02
CA VAL A 503 17.85 -24.45 -3.71
C VAL A 503 17.74 -23.92 -5.12
N HIS A 504 18.23 -24.68 -6.10
CA HIS A 504 18.21 -24.32 -7.51
C HIS A 504 16.95 -24.87 -8.17
N THR A 505 16.23 -24.04 -8.91
CA THR A 505 15.10 -24.46 -9.73
C THR A 505 15.61 -25.01 -11.06
N VAL A 506 15.56 -26.32 -11.23
CA VAL A 506 16.08 -27.01 -12.43
C VAL A 506 14.99 -27.39 -13.43
N SER A 507 13.73 -27.35 -13.02
CA SER A 507 12.58 -27.57 -13.90
C SER A 507 12.40 -26.46 -14.94
N ALA A 508 11.75 -26.80 -16.07
CA ALA A 508 11.41 -25.84 -17.12
C ALA A 508 10.28 -24.87 -16.71
N GLU A 509 9.43 -25.28 -15.78
CA GLU A 509 8.41 -24.44 -15.14
C GLU A 509 8.89 -24.00 -13.74
N PRO A 510 8.28 -22.97 -13.12
CA PRO A 510 8.57 -22.60 -11.75
C PRO A 510 8.46 -23.79 -10.78
N SER A 511 9.43 -23.96 -9.90
CA SER A 511 9.37 -24.97 -8.85
C SER A 511 8.78 -24.38 -7.58
N CYS A 512 7.87 -25.13 -6.96
CA CYS A 512 7.22 -24.78 -5.71
C CYS A 512 7.70 -25.72 -4.62
N TYR A 513 8.14 -25.18 -3.50
CA TYR A 513 8.59 -25.95 -2.34
C TYR A 513 8.21 -25.23 -1.06
N MET A 514 8.21 -25.96 0.04
CA MET A 514 7.97 -25.39 1.36
C MET A 514 9.13 -25.68 2.29
N TYR A 515 9.44 -24.71 3.14
CA TYR A 515 10.24 -24.90 4.34
C TYR A 515 9.32 -25.10 5.53
N LEU A 516 9.64 -26.09 6.35
CA LEU A 516 9.03 -26.30 7.65
C LEU A 516 10.11 -26.02 8.70
N TYR A 517 9.83 -25.07 9.59
CA TYR A 517 10.72 -24.67 10.67
C TYR A 517 10.05 -25.05 11.98
N VAL A 518 10.71 -25.89 12.78
CA VAL A 518 10.25 -26.14 14.16
C VAL A 518 10.98 -25.16 15.08
N ASN A 519 10.23 -24.32 15.77
CA ASN A 519 10.80 -23.40 16.75
C ASN A 519 11.12 -24.14 18.05
N THR A 520 12.31 -24.76 18.09
CA THR A 520 12.73 -25.58 19.22
C THR A 520 12.88 -24.77 20.51
N THR A 521 13.21 -23.47 20.41
CA THR A 521 13.33 -22.57 21.56
C THR A 521 11.97 -22.31 22.21
N ALA A 522 10.92 -22.09 21.42
CA ALA A 522 9.57 -21.91 21.93
C ALA A 522 9.04 -23.19 22.62
N GLN A 523 9.28 -24.35 22.01
CA GLN A 523 8.94 -25.65 22.62
C GLN A 523 9.69 -25.86 23.95
N ALA A 524 10.99 -25.57 23.99
CA ALA A 524 11.78 -25.69 25.22
C ALA A 524 11.30 -24.72 26.32
N LEU A 525 10.91 -23.50 25.94
CA LEU A 525 10.36 -22.51 26.86
C LEU A 525 9.02 -22.96 27.46
N GLU A 526 8.10 -23.45 26.63
CA GLU A 526 6.82 -23.98 27.10
C GLU A 526 7.01 -25.18 28.02
N HIS A 527 7.90 -26.11 27.66
CA HIS A 527 8.21 -27.25 28.51
C HIS A 527 8.78 -26.84 29.88
N ASN A 528 9.67 -25.84 29.91
CA ASN A 528 10.20 -25.33 31.17
C ASN A 528 9.13 -24.59 31.99
N LEU A 529 8.22 -23.86 31.34
CA LEU A 529 7.10 -23.18 32.00
C LEU A 529 6.10 -24.17 32.61
N THR A 530 5.76 -25.24 31.90
CA THR A 530 4.87 -26.28 32.42
C THR A 530 5.51 -27.04 33.58
N GLN A 531 6.80 -27.38 33.49
CA GLN A 531 7.54 -27.97 34.63
C GLN A 531 7.56 -27.04 35.85
N LEU A 532 7.78 -25.73 35.65
CA LEU A 532 7.73 -24.76 36.75
C LEU A 532 6.34 -24.64 37.38
N GLN A 533 5.28 -24.73 36.58
CA GLN A 533 3.91 -24.75 37.08
C GLN A 533 3.62 -26.01 37.90
N GLU A 534 4.01 -27.19 37.41
CA GLU A 534 3.87 -28.45 38.15
C GLU A 534 4.66 -28.46 39.47
N LEU A 535 5.87 -27.90 39.47
CA LEU A 535 6.68 -27.76 40.69
C LEU A 535 6.03 -26.79 41.68
N ARG A 536 5.42 -25.70 41.19
CA ARG A 536 4.68 -24.74 42.02
C ARG A 536 3.41 -25.35 42.62
N GLU A 537 2.72 -26.24 41.90
CA GLU A 537 1.53 -26.93 42.41
C GLU A 537 1.87 -28.04 43.43
N ARG A 538 3.11 -28.53 43.43
CA ARG A 538 3.61 -29.53 44.39
C ARG A 538 4.17 -28.93 45.69
N LEU A 539 4.44 -27.62 45.73
CA LEU A 539 4.86 -26.85 46.91
C LEU A 539 3.64 -26.22 47.59
#